data_AF-A0A4P9WS29-F1
#
_entry.id   AF-A0A4P9WS29-F1
#
_cell.length_a   1.000
_cell.length_b   1.000
_cell.length_c   1.000
_cell.angle_alpha   90.00
_cell.angle_beta   90.00
_cell.angle_gamma   90.00
#
_symmetry.space_group_name_H-M   'P 1'
#
loop_
_entity.id
_entity.type
_entity.pdbx_description
1 polymer ?
#
loop_
_entity_poly.entity_id
_entity_poly.type
_entity_poly.pdbx_seq_one_letter_code
_entity_poly.pdbx_strand_id
1 'polypeptide(L)'
;MDESHGVGEGRYRQLFPNSNKDPTDVFVEHLQRVSDICVRHGLQPLIWSDMLFTLANKNNSLSGYYDNNGLPQELQTQLPSKVQLVYWDYYHTRPDVYQRKIHHHRELGCEPWVAGGIWTWNRLYTALGFSFEASRACLKACKRDNVRNVFVTTWGDDGNEVDILSAFPGLAFYGEHAYTPDEEIDICQLKRTFAAVVGGNLDDWVYASKLDQPMASSQAAMAASARTQFPPNASKWLLWQDPFYAMFSP
;
A
#
# COMPACT_ATOMS: atom_id res chain seq x y z
N MET A 1 -2.68 8.23 -9.97
CA MET A 1 -3.75 7.72 -10.86
C MET A 1 -4.38 6.49 -10.19
N ASP A 2 -4.62 6.65 -8.90
CA ASP A 2 -5.11 5.71 -7.92
C ASP A 2 -6.50 6.17 -7.51
N GLU A 3 -7.34 5.22 -7.10
CA GLU A 3 -8.64 5.45 -6.44
C GLU A 3 -9.58 6.45 -7.16
N SER A 4 -9.42 6.63 -8.47
CA SER A 4 -10.25 7.51 -9.29
C SER A 4 -11.57 6.85 -9.67
N HIS A 5 -12.31 6.37 -8.66
CA HIS A 5 -13.62 5.75 -8.84
C HIS A 5 -14.61 6.75 -9.45
N GLY A 6 -15.44 6.28 -10.38
CA GLY A 6 -16.35 7.13 -11.14
C GLY A 6 -15.69 7.93 -12.28
N VAL A 7 -14.48 7.55 -12.71
CA VAL A 7 -13.83 8.15 -13.89
C VAL A 7 -14.77 8.09 -15.10
N GLY A 8 -14.92 9.23 -15.77
CA GLY A 8 -15.82 9.37 -16.91
C GLY A 8 -17.29 9.66 -16.56
N GLU A 9 -17.75 9.50 -15.32
CA GLU A 9 -19.17 9.56 -14.98
C GLU A 9 -19.69 10.98 -14.67
N GLY A 10 -18.82 11.89 -14.26
CA GLY A 10 -19.17 13.26 -13.88
C GLY A 10 -19.23 14.26 -15.05
N ARG A 11 -18.47 15.35 -14.95
CA ARG A 11 -18.44 16.43 -15.96
C ARG A 11 -18.06 15.91 -17.36
N TYR A 12 -17.22 14.87 -17.43
CA TYR A 12 -16.86 14.22 -18.69
C TYR A 12 -18.11 13.73 -19.45
N ARG A 13 -19.00 12.97 -18.79
CA ARG A 13 -20.24 12.48 -19.40
C ARG A 13 -21.16 13.58 -19.90
N GLN A 14 -21.18 14.73 -19.21
CA GLN A 14 -21.97 15.89 -19.65
C GLN A 14 -21.40 16.54 -20.91
N LEU A 15 -20.07 16.59 -21.04
CA LEU A 15 -19.38 17.17 -22.20
C LEU A 15 -19.38 16.23 -23.40
N PHE A 16 -19.36 14.92 -23.15
CA PHE A 16 -19.32 13.87 -24.17
C PHE A 16 -20.51 12.91 -24.03
N PRO A 17 -21.76 13.40 -24.11
CA PRO A 17 -22.96 12.58 -23.85
C PRO A 17 -23.13 11.41 -24.83
N ASN A 18 -22.50 11.50 -26.01
CA ASN A 18 -22.53 10.47 -27.05
C ASN A 18 -21.23 9.65 -27.12
N SER A 19 -20.31 9.80 -26.15
CA SER A 19 -19.13 8.92 -26.13
C SER A 19 -19.56 7.53 -25.69
N ASN A 20 -19.38 6.54 -26.57
CA ASN A 20 -19.54 5.12 -26.22
C ASN A 20 -18.30 4.55 -25.49
N LYS A 21 -17.45 5.43 -24.94
CA LYS A 21 -16.23 5.03 -24.23
C LYS A 21 -16.60 4.58 -22.83
N ASP A 22 -16.12 3.41 -22.45
CA ASP A 22 -16.24 2.96 -21.08
C ASP A 22 -15.19 3.64 -20.18
N PRO A 23 -15.34 3.59 -18.84
CA PRO A 23 -14.38 4.20 -17.90
C PRO A 23 -12.93 3.75 -18.10
N THR A 24 -12.72 2.51 -18.55
CA THR A 24 -11.39 1.94 -18.83
C THR A 24 -10.75 2.63 -20.03
N ASP A 25 -11.51 2.81 -21.12
CA ASP A 25 -11.03 3.52 -22.31
C ASP A 25 -10.62 4.96 -21.95
N VAL A 26 -11.45 5.65 -21.15
CA VAL A 26 -11.17 7.02 -20.70
C VAL A 26 -9.88 7.08 -19.88
N PHE A 27 -9.68 6.11 -18.98
CA PHE A 27 -8.48 6.02 -18.15
C PHE A 27 -7.23 5.75 -18.98
N VAL A 28 -7.28 4.76 -19.89
CA VAL A 28 -6.12 4.37 -20.72
C VAL A 28 -5.73 5.47 -21.72
N GLU A 29 -6.70 6.15 -22.34
CA GLU A 29 -6.42 7.30 -23.20
C GLU A 29 -5.75 8.44 -22.42
N HIS A 30 -6.23 8.72 -21.21
CA HIS A 30 -5.62 9.73 -20.35
C HIS A 30 -4.19 9.32 -19.96
N LEU A 31 -3.97 8.05 -19.60
CA LEU A 31 -2.66 7.50 -19.27
C LEU A 31 -1.69 7.62 -20.46
N GLN A 32 -2.13 7.30 -21.68
CA GLN A 32 -1.30 7.45 -22.87
C GLN A 32 -0.84 8.90 -23.07
N ARG A 33 -1.77 9.86 -22.95
CA ARG A 33 -1.44 11.29 -23.11
C ARG A 33 -0.45 11.79 -22.07
N VAL A 34 -0.59 11.37 -20.81
CA VAL A 34 0.35 11.73 -19.74
C VAL A 34 1.71 11.05 -19.95
N SER A 35 1.72 9.78 -20.34
CA SER A 35 2.93 9.05 -20.71
C SER A 35 3.71 9.74 -21.84
N ASP A 36 3.03 10.19 -22.90
CA ASP A 36 3.66 10.92 -24.01
C ASP A 36 4.28 12.25 -23.57
N ILE A 37 3.68 12.93 -22.59
CA ILE A 37 4.28 14.12 -21.97
C ILE A 37 5.56 13.74 -21.24
N CYS A 38 5.52 12.72 -20.36
CA CYS A 38 6.70 12.25 -19.64
C CYS A 38 7.85 11.87 -20.59
N VAL A 39 7.55 11.09 -21.63
CA VAL A 39 8.55 10.65 -22.63
C VAL A 39 9.16 11.83 -23.38
N ARG A 40 8.37 12.85 -23.76
CA ARG A 40 8.90 14.08 -24.40
C ARG A 40 9.88 14.85 -23.51
N HIS A 41 9.76 14.71 -22.20
CA HIS A 41 10.68 15.31 -21.21
C HIS A 41 11.79 14.36 -20.76
N GLY A 42 11.91 13.17 -21.37
CA GLY A 42 12.92 12.18 -20.98
C GLY A 42 12.65 11.53 -19.61
N LEU A 43 11.41 11.55 -19.14
CA LEU A 43 10.99 10.97 -17.86
C LEU A 43 10.39 9.57 -18.06
N GLN A 44 10.58 8.72 -17.06
CA GLN A 44 10.02 7.37 -16.98
C GLN A 44 8.84 7.37 -15.99
N PRO A 45 7.58 7.30 -16.45
CA PRO A 45 6.43 7.38 -15.56
C PRO A 45 6.20 6.09 -14.76
N LEU A 46 5.88 6.26 -13.46
CA LEU A 46 5.36 5.23 -12.58
C LEU A 46 3.91 5.56 -12.22
N ILE A 47 3.03 4.56 -12.22
CA ILE A 47 1.64 4.72 -11.76
C ILE A 47 1.25 3.61 -10.80
N TRP A 48 0.36 3.92 -9.86
CA TRP A 48 -0.37 2.91 -9.11
C TRP A 48 -1.24 2.07 -10.05
N SER A 49 -1.26 0.75 -9.84
CA SER A 49 -1.91 -0.18 -10.76
C SER A 49 -3.38 -0.46 -10.46
N ASP A 50 -3.91 -0.01 -9.32
CA ASP A 50 -5.24 -0.34 -8.80
C ASP A 50 -6.37 -0.04 -9.78
N MET A 51 -6.35 1.12 -10.42
CA MET A 51 -7.38 1.51 -11.38
C MET A 51 -7.43 0.57 -12.59
N LEU A 52 -6.30 0.01 -13.04
CA LEU A 52 -6.29 -0.95 -14.15
C LEU A 52 -7.05 -2.22 -13.80
N PHE A 53 -6.80 -2.78 -12.62
CA PHE A 53 -7.48 -4.00 -12.15
C PHE A 53 -8.95 -3.76 -11.80
N THR A 54 -9.27 -2.67 -11.10
CA THR A 54 -10.64 -2.39 -10.63
C THR A 54 -11.60 -2.07 -11.79
N LEU A 55 -11.16 -1.27 -12.77
CA LEU A 55 -11.96 -0.94 -13.96
C LEU A 55 -12.18 -2.17 -14.83
N ALA A 56 -11.14 -2.95 -15.07
CA ALA A 56 -11.22 -4.18 -15.86
C ALA A 56 -12.18 -5.22 -15.27
N ASN A 57 -12.14 -5.37 -13.94
CA ASN A 57 -13.00 -6.29 -13.21
C ASN A 57 -14.39 -5.70 -12.93
N LYS A 58 -14.66 -4.46 -13.34
CA LYS A 58 -15.89 -3.70 -13.04
C LYS A 58 -16.23 -3.71 -11.54
N ASN A 59 -15.19 -3.70 -10.71
CA ASN A 59 -15.29 -3.77 -9.27
C ASN A 59 -14.43 -2.65 -8.66
N ASN A 60 -15.08 -1.52 -8.40
CA ASN A 60 -14.48 -0.30 -7.84
C ASN A 60 -14.24 -0.37 -6.33
N SER A 61 -13.99 -1.56 -5.77
CA SER A 61 -13.73 -1.74 -4.35
C SER A 61 -12.29 -2.19 -4.11
N LEU A 62 -11.78 -1.93 -2.90
CA LEU A 62 -10.50 -2.46 -2.44
C LEU A 62 -10.45 -3.99 -2.55
N SER A 63 -11.57 -4.68 -2.30
CA SER A 63 -11.70 -6.12 -2.54
C SER A 63 -11.50 -6.45 -4.02
N GLY A 64 -12.10 -5.68 -4.93
CA GLY A 64 -11.95 -5.88 -6.38
C GLY A 64 -10.50 -5.75 -6.88
N TYR A 65 -9.68 -4.93 -6.21
CA TYR A 65 -8.26 -4.86 -6.49
C TYR A 65 -7.50 -6.09 -6.01
N TYR A 66 -7.78 -6.57 -4.80
CA TYR A 66 -7.07 -7.71 -4.20
C TYR A 66 -7.68 -9.08 -4.53
N ASP A 67 -8.79 -9.12 -5.27
CA ASP A 67 -9.37 -10.34 -5.81
C ASP A 67 -8.36 -11.05 -6.73
N ASN A 68 -8.44 -12.39 -6.77
CA ASN A 68 -7.53 -13.23 -7.55
C ASN A 68 -7.80 -13.20 -9.07
N ASN A 69 -8.61 -12.26 -9.54
CA ASN A 69 -8.91 -12.15 -10.96
C ASN A 69 -7.73 -11.48 -11.67
N GLY A 70 -7.17 -12.18 -12.65
CA GLY A 70 -6.24 -11.61 -13.60
C GLY A 70 -6.92 -10.52 -14.45
N LEU A 71 -6.12 -9.80 -15.22
CA LEU A 71 -6.61 -8.77 -16.12
C LEU A 71 -6.99 -9.37 -17.50
N PRO A 72 -8.03 -8.85 -18.17
CA PRO A 72 -8.33 -9.17 -19.56
C PRO A 72 -7.12 -8.90 -20.47
N GLN A 73 -6.87 -9.80 -21.42
CA GLN A 73 -5.75 -9.69 -22.37
C GLN A 73 -5.81 -8.40 -23.20
N GLU A 74 -7.02 -7.89 -23.46
CA GLU A 74 -7.25 -6.68 -24.24
C GLU A 74 -6.63 -5.43 -23.60
N LEU A 75 -6.47 -5.41 -22.27
CA LEU A 75 -5.82 -4.28 -21.60
C LEU A 75 -4.30 -4.32 -21.72
N GLN A 76 -3.71 -5.51 -21.86
CA GLN A 76 -2.26 -5.66 -22.02
C GLN A 76 -1.76 -4.94 -23.28
N THR A 77 -2.55 -4.98 -24.36
CA THR A 77 -2.16 -4.37 -25.64
C THR A 77 -2.34 -2.86 -25.69
N GLN A 78 -3.10 -2.29 -24.76
CA GLN A 78 -3.39 -0.85 -24.71
C GLN A 78 -2.51 -0.08 -23.73
N LEU A 79 -1.81 -0.76 -22.82
CA LEU A 79 -0.93 -0.10 -21.87
C LEU A 79 0.30 0.51 -22.56
N PRO A 80 0.64 1.79 -22.29
CA PRO A 80 1.82 2.38 -22.87
C PRO A 80 3.07 1.64 -22.40
N SER A 81 3.89 1.15 -23.33
CA SER A 81 5.09 0.33 -23.04
C SER A 81 6.15 1.02 -22.16
N LYS A 82 6.04 2.34 -22.01
CA LYS A 82 6.92 3.17 -21.19
C LYS A 82 6.38 3.44 -19.79
N VAL A 83 5.22 2.93 -19.41
CA VAL A 83 4.69 3.09 -18.05
C VAL A 83 5.13 1.91 -17.18
N GLN A 84 5.68 2.21 -16.00
CA GLN A 84 5.94 1.20 -14.97
C GLN A 84 4.79 1.16 -13.97
N LEU A 85 4.34 -0.04 -13.64
CA LEU A 85 3.24 -0.25 -12.70
C LEU A 85 3.79 -0.44 -11.29
N VAL A 86 3.09 0.15 -10.32
CA VAL A 86 3.34 0.00 -8.90
C VAL A 86 2.21 -0.82 -8.28
N TYR A 87 2.52 -2.02 -7.83
CA TYR A 87 1.68 -2.80 -6.95
C TYR A 87 1.81 -2.27 -5.53
N TRP A 88 0.70 -1.87 -4.91
CA TRP A 88 0.68 -1.42 -3.52
C TRP A 88 -0.17 -2.32 -2.63
N ASP A 89 0.38 -2.67 -1.47
CA ASP A 89 -0.34 -3.45 -0.47
C ASP A 89 0.26 -3.28 0.92
N TYR A 90 -0.60 -2.82 1.83
CA TYR A 90 -0.24 -2.49 3.20
C TYR A 90 -1.04 -3.30 4.22
N TYR A 91 -1.95 -4.16 3.77
CA TYR A 91 -3.03 -4.73 4.59
C TYR A 91 -2.83 -6.20 4.94
N HIS A 92 -1.97 -6.90 4.20
CA HIS A 92 -1.83 -8.34 4.32
C HIS A 92 -0.56 -8.72 5.08
N THR A 93 -0.67 -9.75 5.92
CA THR A 93 0.45 -10.28 6.71
C THR A 93 0.94 -11.64 6.19
N ARG A 94 0.54 -11.99 4.96
CA ARG A 94 0.85 -13.27 4.32
C ARG A 94 1.62 -13.08 3.01
N PRO A 95 2.85 -13.63 2.87
CA PRO A 95 3.65 -13.50 1.66
C PRO A 95 2.93 -13.98 0.39
N ASP A 96 2.12 -15.04 0.48
CA ASP A 96 1.45 -15.61 -0.69
C ASP A 96 0.45 -14.66 -1.36
N VAL A 97 -0.13 -13.71 -0.61
CA VAL A 97 -1.02 -12.67 -1.16
C VAL A 97 -0.23 -11.75 -2.09
N TYR A 98 0.93 -11.30 -1.62
CA TYR A 98 1.85 -10.46 -2.39
C TYR A 98 2.37 -11.18 -3.65
N GLN A 99 2.84 -12.43 -3.51
CA GLN A 99 3.38 -13.20 -4.64
C GLN A 99 2.36 -13.37 -5.76
N ARG A 100 1.10 -13.69 -5.43
CA ARG A 100 0.02 -13.79 -6.42
C ARG A 100 -0.14 -12.50 -7.21
N LYS A 101 -0.19 -11.36 -6.52
CA LYS A 101 -0.40 -10.08 -7.18
C LYS A 101 0.82 -9.65 -7.99
N ILE A 102 2.04 -9.94 -7.53
CA ILE A 102 3.27 -9.77 -8.31
C ILE A 102 3.20 -10.59 -9.62
N HIS A 103 2.77 -11.85 -9.55
CA HIS A 103 2.60 -12.69 -10.73
C HIS A 103 1.55 -12.15 -11.71
N HIS A 104 0.40 -11.67 -11.22
CA HIS A 104 -0.60 -11.03 -12.08
C HIS A 104 -0.04 -9.81 -12.82
N HIS A 105 0.86 -9.03 -12.20
CA HIS A 105 1.53 -7.92 -12.89
C HIS A 105 2.51 -8.43 -13.96
N ARG A 106 3.24 -9.51 -13.70
CA ARG A 106 4.14 -10.13 -14.69
C ARG A 106 3.40 -10.73 -15.87
N GLU A 107 2.21 -11.26 -15.65
CA GLU A 107 1.32 -11.73 -16.71
C GLU A 107 0.86 -10.60 -17.65
N LEU A 108 0.94 -9.34 -17.23
CA LEU A 108 0.74 -8.16 -18.08
C LEU A 108 1.95 -7.81 -18.94
N GLY A 109 3.05 -8.55 -18.81
CA GLY A 109 4.32 -8.22 -19.45
C GLY A 109 5.09 -7.10 -18.76
N CYS A 110 4.80 -6.79 -17.49
CA CYS A 110 5.53 -5.79 -16.72
C CYS A 110 6.22 -6.37 -15.49
N GLU A 111 7.39 -5.86 -15.14
CA GLU A 111 8.01 -6.10 -13.84
C GLU A 111 7.54 -4.99 -12.89
N PRO A 112 6.72 -5.29 -11.86
CA PRO A 112 6.15 -4.25 -11.02
C PRO A 112 7.20 -3.67 -10.08
N TRP A 113 7.05 -2.37 -9.79
CA TRP A 113 7.49 -1.83 -8.52
C TRP A 113 6.54 -2.32 -7.42
N VAL A 114 7.05 -2.60 -6.23
CA VAL A 114 6.23 -2.96 -5.08
C VAL A 114 6.32 -1.86 -4.03
N ALA A 115 5.17 -1.37 -3.58
CA ALA A 115 5.05 -0.45 -2.47
C ALA A 115 4.48 -1.17 -1.26
N GLY A 116 5.28 -1.25 -0.20
CA GLY A 116 4.81 -1.61 1.13
C GLY A 116 4.54 -0.37 1.98
N GLY A 117 4.06 -0.54 3.21
CA GLY A 117 3.55 0.55 4.02
C GLY A 117 4.03 0.49 5.46
N ILE A 118 4.49 1.63 5.97
CA ILE A 118 4.64 1.87 7.41
C ILE A 118 3.38 2.60 7.83
N TRP A 119 2.58 1.96 8.67
CA TRP A 119 1.22 2.36 8.90
C TRP A 119 1.15 3.61 9.79
N THR A 120 1.16 4.78 9.16
CA THR A 120 1.17 6.12 9.79
C THR A 120 -0.17 6.84 9.70
N TRP A 121 -1.07 6.43 8.80
CA TRP A 121 -2.31 7.14 8.52
C TRP A 121 -3.44 6.80 9.51
N ASN A 122 -4.34 7.78 9.75
CA ASN A 122 -5.50 7.70 10.66
C ASN A 122 -5.17 7.46 12.14
N ARG A 123 -4.02 7.91 12.64
CA ARG A 123 -3.56 7.65 14.02
C ARG A 123 -2.52 8.68 14.49
N LEU A 124 -2.20 8.68 15.79
CA LEU A 124 -1.33 9.70 16.42
C LEU A 124 0.15 9.28 16.57
N TYR A 125 0.41 7.97 16.66
CA TYR A 125 1.78 7.39 16.64
C TYR A 125 1.89 6.44 15.44
N THR A 126 2.94 5.64 15.18
CA THR A 126 2.98 4.60 14.11
C THR A 126 2.55 3.22 14.62
N ALA A 127 1.82 2.41 13.83
CA ALA A 127 1.35 1.09 14.21
C ALA A 127 2.45 0.06 13.92
N LEU A 128 3.54 0.16 14.68
CA LEU A 128 4.79 -0.55 14.40
C LEU A 128 4.62 -2.07 14.37
N GLY A 129 3.87 -2.64 15.31
CA GLY A 129 3.61 -4.08 15.34
C GLY A 129 2.99 -4.60 14.05
N PHE A 130 1.93 -3.94 13.57
CA PHE A 130 1.29 -4.30 12.30
C PHE A 130 2.19 -4.00 11.10
N SER A 131 2.86 -2.84 11.11
CA SER A 131 3.78 -2.43 10.04
C SER A 131 4.89 -3.45 9.82
N PHE A 132 5.48 -3.99 10.89
CA PHE A 132 6.51 -5.03 10.79
C PHE A 132 5.98 -6.33 10.21
N GLU A 133 4.80 -6.78 10.61
CA GLU A 133 4.21 -8.03 10.08
C GLU A 133 3.85 -7.90 8.59
N ALA A 134 3.20 -6.80 8.20
CA ALA A 134 2.86 -6.55 6.79
C ALA A 134 4.13 -6.36 5.93
N SER A 135 5.11 -5.59 6.44
CA SER A 135 6.38 -5.36 5.73
C SER A 135 7.21 -6.63 5.61
N ARG A 136 7.28 -7.45 6.65
CA ARG A 136 7.94 -8.77 6.59
C ARG A 136 7.29 -9.64 5.53
N ALA A 137 5.95 -9.69 5.47
CA ALA A 137 5.23 -10.46 4.46
C ALA A 137 5.51 -9.98 3.03
N CYS A 138 5.43 -8.67 2.80
CA CYS A 138 5.74 -8.01 1.53
C CYS A 138 7.17 -8.28 1.08
N LEU A 139 8.15 -8.05 1.95
CA LEU A 139 9.57 -8.15 1.62
C LEU A 139 10.01 -9.60 1.40
N LYS A 140 9.44 -10.56 2.13
CA LYS A 140 9.63 -11.99 1.83
C LYS A 140 9.14 -12.37 0.45
N ALA A 141 7.93 -11.93 0.09
CA ALA A 141 7.39 -12.19 -1.25
C ALA A 141 8.26 -11.57 -2.34
N CYS A 142 8.69 -10.32 -2.14
CA CYS A 142 9.60 -9.63 -3.06
C CYS A 142 10.92 -10.39 -3.24
N LYS A 143 11.53 -10.91 -2.15
CA LYS A 143 12.77 -11.71 -2.22
C LYS A 143 12.57 -13.03 -2.95
N ARG A 144 11.52 -13.78 -2.61
CA ARG A 144 11.18 -15.06 -3.27
C ARG A 144 10.97 -14.90 -4.77
N ASP A 145 10.29 -13.83 -5.14
CA ASP A 145 9.94 -13.57 -6.53
C ASP A 145 11.00 -12.73 -7.25
N ASN A 146 12.11 -12.37 -6.60
CA ASN A 146 13.21 -11.56 -7.15
C ASN A 146 12.79 -10.16 -7.64
N VAL A 147 11.81 -9.52 -6.98
CA VAL A 147 11.44 -8.13 -7.24
C VAL A 147 12.61 -7.22 -6.91
N ARG A 148 12.98 -6.34 -7.86
CA ARG A 148 14.13 -5.44 -7.71
C ARG A 148 13.78 -4.06 -7.18
N ASN A 149 12.59 -3.58 -7.49
CA ASN A 149 12.18 -2.22 -7.19
C ASN A 149 11.12 -2.25 -6.09
N VAL A 150 11.53 -1.90 -4.86
CA VAL A 150 10.65 -1.82 -3.70
C VAL A 150 10.81 -0.45 -3.07
N PHE A 151 9.71 0.18 -2.70
CA PHE A 151 9.71 1.34 -1.83
C PHE A 151 8.64 1.21 -0.74
N VAL A 152 8.71 2.10 0.23
CA VAL A 152 7.81 2.11 1.39
C VAL A 152 7.09 3.44 1.48
N THR A 153 5.82 3.39 1.84
CA THR A 153 4.96 4.56 2.00
C THR A 153 4.68 4.86 3.47
N THR A 154 4.49 6.14 3.76
CA THR A 154 4.09 6.68 5.07
C THR A 154 2.96 7.67 4.83
N TRP A 155 1.74 7.18 4.58
CA TRP A 155 0.58 8.02 4.28
C TRP A 155 0.15 8.89 5.48
N GLY A 156 -0.54 9.98 5.18
CA GLY A 156 -0.94 11.00 6.16
C GLY A 156 -2.45 11.25 6.15
N ASP A 157 -3.27 10.21 6.02
CA ASP A 157 -4.72 10.35 5.86
C ASP A 157 -5.35 11.12 7.02
N ASP A 158 -6.40 11.87 6.68
CA ASP A 158 -7.27 12.55 7.63
C ASP A 158 -6.52 13.51 8.57
N GLY A 159 -5.76 14.43 7.97
CA GLY A 159 -5.11 15.55 8.67
C GLY A 159 -3.61 15.38 8.95
N ASN A 160 -3.02 14.23 8.62
CA ASN A 160 -1.59 13.92 8.85
C ASN A 160 -1.14 14.21 10.30
N GLU A 161 -1.97 13.79 11.26
CA GLU A 161 -1.82 14.10 12.70
C GLU A 161 -0.80 13.22 13.42
N VAL A 162 -0.28 12.21 12.72
CA VAL A 162 0.71 11.28 13.23
C VAL A 162 2.03 11.99 13.53
N ASP A 163 2.70 11.58 14.61
CA ASP A 163 4.13 11.86 14.72
C ASP A 163 4.87 11.14 13.58
N ILE A 164 5.22 11.87 12.52
CA ILE A 164 5.86 11.30 11.34
C ILE A 164 7.19 10.62 11.66
N LEU A 165 7.90 11.06 12.72
CA LEU A 165 9.17 10.46 13.12
C LEU A 165 8.96 9.06 13.68
N SER A 166 7.79 8.77 14.28
CA SER A 166 7.43 7.45 14.81
C SER A 166 7.50 6.32 13.77
N ALA A 167 7.61 6.64 12.47
CA ALA A 167 7.83 5.71 11.37
C ALA A 167 9.27 5.19 11.24
N PHE A 168 10.26 5.82 11.90
CA PHE A 168 11.68 5.46 11.78
C PHE A 168 12.02 3.99 12.03
N PRO A 169 11.41 3.30 13.01
CA PRO A 169 11.62 1.86 13.17
C PRO A 169 11.25 1.06 11.92
N GLY A 170 10.17 1.45 11.23
CA GLY A 170 9.75 0.86 9.98
C GLY A 170 10.77 1.11 8.85
N LEU A 171 11.30 2.33 8.74
CA LEU A 171 12.33 2.64 7.75
C LEU A 171 13.62 1.83 7.99
N ALA A 172 14.05 1.72 9.25
CA ALA A 172 15.18 0.88 9.63
C ALA A 172 14.92 -0.60 9.27
N PHE A 173 13.70 -1.10 9.49
CA PHE A 173 13.30 -2.46 9.14
C PHE A 173 13.39 -2.73 7.63
N TYR A 174 12.91 -1.81 6.77
CA TYR A 174 13.09 -1.92 5.32
C TYR A 174 14.57 -1.87 4.93
N GLY A 175 15.36 -0.99 5.57
CA GLY A 175 16.80 -0.91 5.37
C GLY A 175 17.50 -2.25 5.62
N GLU A 176 17.27 -2.86 6.79
CA GLU A 176 17.85 -4.17 7.12
C GLU A 176 17.44 -5.26 6.12
N HIS A 177 16.16 -5.28 5.70
CA HIS A 177 15.70 -6.22 4.68
C HIS A 177 16.35 -5.99 3.31
N ALA A 178 16.61 -4.74 2.92
CA ALA A 178 17.22 -4.39 1.63
C ALA A 178 18.70 -4.81 1.53
N TYR A 179 19.42 -4.82 2.66
CA TYR A 179 20.83 -5.24 2.72
C TYR A 179 21.02 -6.71 3.14
N THR A 180 19.95 -7.41 3.52
CA THR A 180 19.99 -8.82 3.90
C THR A 180 19.44 -9.70 2.78
N PRO A 181 20.21 -10.65 2.22
CA PRO A 181 19.71 -11.53 1.15
C PRO A 181 18.67 -12.53 1.66
N ASP A 182 18.74 -12.94 2.92
CA ASP A 182 17.82 -13.91 3.53
C ASP A 182 16.40 -13.36 3.67
N GLU A 183 15.41 -14.25 3.74
CA GLU A 183 13.99 -13.88 3.90
C GLU A 183 13.69 -13.11 5.19
N GLU A 184 14.51 -13.33 6.23
CA GLU A 184 14.38 -12.71 7.55
C GLU A 184 15.63 -11.90 7.88
N ILE A 185 15.47 -10.94 8.78
CA ILE A 185 16.56 -10.10 9.29
C ILE A 185 16.93 -10.49 10.73
N ASP A 186 18.16 -10.16 11.14
CA ASP A 186 18.55 -10.24 12.54
C ASP A 186 17.97 -9.05 13.33
N ILE A 187 17.03 -9.34 14.23
CA ILE A 187 16.41 -8.33 15.09
C ILE A 187 17.44 -7.65 16.02
N CYS A 188 18.50 -8.35 16.45
CA CYS A 188 19.57 -7.73 17.22
C CYS A 188 20.33 -6.71 16.37
N GLN A 189 20.55 -7.01 15.09
CA GLN A 189 21.15 -6.07 14.15
C GLN A 189 20.26 -4.85 13.94
N LEU A 190 18.95 -5.04 13.70
CA LEU A 190 17.99 -3.95 13.58
C LEU A 190 18.03 -3.01 14.81
N LYS A 191 18.05 -3.58 16.02
CA LYS A 191 18.15 -2.79 17.27
C LYS A 191 19.43 -1.96 17.32
N ARG A 192 20.57 -2.55 16.94
CA ARG A 192 21.87 -1.84 16.88
C ARG A 192 21.84 -0.72 15.85
N THR A 193 21.35 -0.99 14.64
CA THR A 193 21.23 0.00 13.56
C THR A 193 20.31 1.14 13.97
N PHE A 194 19.15 0.83 14.54
CA PHE A 194 18.21 1.85 15.02
C PHE A 194 18.84 2.75 16.10
N ALA A 195 19.53 2.16 17.09
CA ALA A 195 20.24 2.93 18.11
C ALA A 195 21.35 3.81 17.52
N ALA A 196 22.09 3.32 16.52
CA ALA A 196 23.17 4.06 15.90
C ALA A 196 22.69 5.22 15.00
N VAL A 197 21.61 5.01 14.24
CA VAL A 197 21.09 5.99 13.26
C VAL A 197 20.15 7.00 13.91
N VAL A 198 19.27 6.54 14.80
CA VAL A 198 18.20 7.35 15.40
C VAL A 198 18.56 7.82 16.81
N GLY A 199 19.48 7.13 17.50
CA GLY A 199 19.81 7.42 18.91
C GLY A 199 18.75 6.95 19.90
N GLY A 200 17.79 6.13 19.46
CA GLY A 200 16.68 5.62 20.28
C GLY A 200 16.80 4.13 20.61
N ASN A 201 16.03 3.70 21.62
CA ASN A 201 15.82 2.29 21.89
C ASN A 201 14.59 1.79 21.13
N LEU A 202 14.78 0.82 20.22
CA LEU A 202 13.70 0.26 19.40
C LEU A 202 12.54 -0.30 20.24
N ASP A 203 12.85 -0.95 21.37
CA ASP A 203 11.82 -1.57 22.21
C ASP A 203 10.90 -0.52 22.85
N ASP A 204 11.44 0.65 23.20
CA ASP A 204 10.66 1.76 23.78
C ASP A 204 9.71 2.37 22.72
N TRP A 205 10.17 2.48 21.47
CA TRP A 205 9.35 2.95 20.36
C TRP A 205 8.24 1.97 20.00
N VAL A 206 8.54 0.67 20.00
CA VAL A 206 7.54 -0.39 19.84
C VAL A 206 6.56 -0.37 21.02
N TYR A 207 7.03 -0.13 22.24
CA TYR A 207 6.16 0.01 23.40
C TYR A 207 5.21 1.21 23.25
N ALA A 208 5.69 2.37 22.81
CA ALA A 208 4.86 3.55 22.55
C ALA A 208 3.76 3.27 21.50
N SER A 209 4.04 2.43 20.49
CA SER A 209 3.04 2.04 19.48
C SER A 209 1.85 1.24 20.02
N LYS A 210 1.92 0.77 21.27
CA LYS A 210 0.81 0.09 21.93
C LYS A 210 -0.33 1.04 22.34
N LEU A 211 -0.17 2.35 22.16
CA LEU A 211 -1.21 3.35 22.38
C LEU A 211 -2.56 2.95 21.74
N ASP A 212 -2.53 2.39 20.54
CA ASP A 212 -3.73 1.97 19.80
C ASP A 212 -4.05 0.47 19.93
N GLN A 213 -3.37 -0.28 20.81
CA GLN A 213 -3.54 -1.72 20.97
C GLN A 213 -4.31 -2.03 22.27
N PRO A 214 -5.65 -1.91 22.29
CA PRO A 214 -6.43 -2.30 23.46
C PRO A 214 -6.23 -3.80 23.74
N MET A 215 -6.13 -4.15 25.03
CA MET A 215 -5.62 -5.43 25.53
C MET A 215 -6.07 -6.68 24.77
N ALA A 216 -5.10 -7.56 24.49
CA ALA A 216 -5.23 -8.97 24.11
C ALA A 216 -6.34 -9.31 23.09
N SER A 217 -6.57 -8.46 22.09
CA SER A 217 -7.07 -9.00 20.82
C SER A 217 -5.98 -9.91 20.26
N SER A 218 -6.29 -11.19 20.07
CA SER A 218 -5.31 -12.22 19.72
C SER A 218 -4.63 -11.86 18.39
N GLN A 219 -3.43 -11.25 18.46
CA GLN A 219 -2.57 -11.00 17.29
C GLN A 219 -2.36 -12.28 16.47
N ALA A 220 -2.41 -13.45 17.13
CA ALA A 220 -2.37 -14.76 16.49
C ALA A 220 -3.52 -15.03 15.50
N ALA A 221 -4.74 -14.53 15.73
CA ALA A 221 -5.87 -14.72 14.82
C ALA A 221 -5.81 -13.79 13.60
N MET A 222 -5.19 -12.61 13.75
CA MET A 222 -4.99 -11.64 12.67
C MET A 222 -3.83 -12.04 11.74
N ALA A 223 -2.71 -12.52 12.29
CA ALA A 223 -1.54 -12.95 11.50
C ALA A 223 -1.82 -14.14 10.55
N ALA A 224 -2.85 -14.94 10.80
CA ALA A 224 -3.19 -16.11 9.98
C ALA A 224 -4.12 -15.81 8.79
N SER A 225 -4.73 -14.62 8.74
CA SER A 225 -5.77 -14.28 7.77
C SER A 225 -5.20 -13.79 6.44
N ALA A 226 -5.73 -14.30 5.33
CA ALA A 226 -5.48 -13.76 3.99
C ALA A 226 -6.38 -12.55 3.65
N ARG A 227 -7.24 -12.12 4.58
CA ARG A 227 -8.10 -10.95 4.41
C ARG A 227 -7.34 -9.66 4.71
N THR A 228 -7.80 -8.57 4.11
CA THR A 228 -7.41 -7.20 4.43
C THR A 228 -7.57 -6.94 5.94
N GLN A 229 -6.52 -6.42 6.57
CA GLN A 229 -6.51 -6.09 7.99
C GLN A 229 -6.30 -4.59 8.20
N PHE A 230 -6.92 -4.08 9.26
CA PHE A 230 -6.80 -2.70 9.69
C PHE A 230 -6.36 -2.69 11.15
N PRO A 231 -5.18 -2.15 11.49
CA PRO A 231 -4.80 -1.98 12.87
C PRO A 231 -5.78 -1.00 13.55
N PRO A 232 -6.19 -1.27 14.81
CA PRO A 232 -7.01 -0.34 15.57
C PRO A 232 -6.31 1.02 15.71
N ASN A 233 -7.12 2.08 15.89
CA ASN A 233 -6.67 3.47 16.08
C ASN A 233 -7.43 4.15 17.24
N ALA A 234 -7.55 3.41 18.35
CA ALA A 234 -8.33 3.80 19.53
C ALA A 234 -8.04 5.21 20.03
N SER A 235 -6.78 5.61 20.05
CA SER A 235 -6.39 6.93 20.54
C SER A 235 -7.00 8.06 19.70
N LYS A 236 -7.12 7.89 18.38
CA LYS A 236 -7.62 8.94 17.50
C LYS A 236 -9.12 9.17 17.71
N TRP A 237 -9.93 8.11 17.65
CA TRP A 237 -11.37 8.30 17.83
C TRP A 237 -11.75 8.63 19.27
N LEU A 238 -11.02 8.14 20.29
CA LEU A 238 -11.22 8.59 21.68
C LEU A 238 -10.89 10.08 21.87
N LEU A 239 -9.86 10.58 21.20
CA LEU A 239 -9.48 11.99 21.27
C LEU A 239 -10.54 12.89 20.62
N TRP A 240 -11.08 12.48 19.48
CA TRP A 240 -12.03 13.28 18.70
C TRP A 240 -13.50 13.05 19.05
N GLN A 241 -13.82 12.06 19.87
CA GLN A 241 -15.18 11.77 20.31
C GLN A 241 -15.72 12.89 21.20
N ASP A 242 -16.94 13.34 20.90
CA ASP A 242 -17.63 14.28 21.78
C ASP A 242 -17.95 13.61 23.13
N PRO A 243 -17.59 14.22 24.27
CA PRO A 243 -17.75 13.61 25.58
C PRO A 243 -19.21 13.48 26.03
N PHE A 244 -20.14 14.26 25.48
CA PHE A 244 -21.57 14.19 25.85
C PHE A 244 -22.33 13.16 25.02
N TYR A 245 -22.10 13.11 23.71
CA TYR A 245 -22.77 12.16 22.81
C TYR A 245 -22.13 10.78 22.84
N ALA A 246 -20.81 10.73 23.04
CA ALA A 246 -20.04 9.52 23.18
C ALA A 246 -20.41 8.40 22.15
N MET A 247 -20.47 8.73 20.86
CA MET A 247 -20.96 7.83 19.78
C MET A 247 -20.26 6.46 19.68
N PHE A 248 -19.03 6.33 20.17
CA PHE A 248 -18.23 5.09 20.12
C PHE A 248 -18.15 4.37 21.47
N SER A 249 -18.81 4.90 22.50
CA SER A 249 -18.95 4.22 23.80
C SER A 249 -20.04 3.13 23.70
N PRO A 250 -19.79 1.90 24.20
CA PRO A 250 -20.74 0.78 24.13
C PRO A 250 -22.07 1.03 24.84
#